data_AF-A0A433PTZ8-F1
#
_entry.id   AF-A0A433PTZ8-F1
#
_cell.length_a   1.000
_cell.length_b   1.000
_cell.length_c   1.000
_cell.angle_alpha   90.00
_cell.angle_beta   90.00
_cell.angle_gamma   90.00
#
_symmetry.space_group_name_H-M   'P 1'
#
loop_
_entity.id
_entity.type
_entity.pdbx_description
1 polymer ?
#
loop_
_entity_poly.entity_id
_entity_poly.type
_entity_poly.pdbx_seq_one_letter_code
_entity_poly.pdbx_strand_id
1 'polypeptide(L)'
;MTYTFVLLYYIFFATLPPQLPLLSPHFFYRIGSMGQLNSKISKRQANDKANAKPEPPRFNWLEGRGFSNKASPVYILPNDQTEMNRLNSQHYQLRLYAAPISEELKKGIRVLDVGYER
;
A
#
# COMPACT_ATOMS: atom_id res chain seq x y z
N MET A 1 -44.61 -36.79 -1.35
CA MET A 1 -43.13 -36.74 -1.49
C MET A 1 -42.72 -35.54 -2.34
N THR A 2 -43.08 -34.32 -1.91
CA THR A 2 -42.85 -33.08 -2.69
C THR A 2 -42.40 -31.91 -1.81
N TYR A 3 -42.70 -31.94 -0.50
CA TYR A 3 -42.37 -30.85 0.43
C TYR A 3 -40.90 -30.79 0.87
N THR A 4 -40.15 -31.89 0.80
CA THR A 4 -38.72 -31.92 1.16
C THR A 4 -37.83 -31.24 0.12
N PHE A 5 -38.22 -31.26 -1.16
CA PHE A 5 -37.48 -30.60 -2.23
C PHE A 5 -37.62 -29.07 -2.21
N VAL A 6 -38.78 -28.55 -1.79
CA VAL A 6 -39.01 -27.09 -1.68
C VAL A 6 -38.19 -26.48 -0.54
N LEU A 7 -38.08 -27.17 0.60
CA LEU A 7 -37.30 -26.72 1.75
C LEU A 7 -35.79 -26.72 1.48
N LEU A 8 -35.27 -27.70 0.73
CA LEU A 8 -33.84 -27.72 0.35
C LEU A 8 -33.49 -26.61 -0.65
N TYR A 9 -34.40 -26.26 -1.56
CA TYR A 9 -34.17 -25.16 -2.50
C TYR A 9 -34.11 -23.79 -1.81
N TYR A 10 -34.90 -23.60 -0.75
CA TYR A 10 -34.92 -22.36 0.03
C TYR A 10 -33.65 -22.17 0.88
N ILE A 11 -33.07 -23.27 1.38
CA ILE A 11 -31.84 -23.22 2.19
C ILE A 11 -30.61 -22.97 1.32
N PHE A 12 -30.59 -23.44 0.07
CA PHE A 12 -29.44 -23.22 -0.84
C PHE A 12 -29.37 -21.80 -1.42
N PHE A 13 -30.49 -21.08 -1.49
CA PHE A 13 -30.52 -19.68 -1.96
C PHE A 13 -30.29 -18.64 -0.85
N ALA A 14 -30.33 -19.03 0.42
CA ALA A 14 -30.19 -18.11 1.56
C ALA A 14 -28.73 -17.85 2.00
N THR A 15 -27.75 -18.53 1.40
CA THR A 15 -26.32 -18.38 1.73
C THR A 15 -25.49 -17.73 0.61
N LEU A 16 -26.12 -16.97 -0.30
CA LEU A 16 -25.35 -16.12 -1.21
C LEU A 16 -24.86 -14.87 -0.46
N PRO A 17 -23.54 -14.58 -0.45
CA PRO A 17 -23.02 -13.37 0.18
C PRO A 17 -23.59 -12.12 -0.51
N PRO A 18 -23.83 -11.02 0.24
CA PRO A 18 -24.27 -9.76 -0.33
C PRO A 18 -23.23 -9.26 -1.32
N GLN A 19 -23.71 -8.89 -2.51
CA GLN A 19 -22.90 -8.37 -3.60
C GLN A 19 -22.19 -7.09 -3.14
N LEU A 20 -20.88 -7.03 -3.33
CA LEU A 20 -20.07 -5.83 -3.11
C LEU A 20 -20.60 -4.70 -4.01
N PRO A 21 -20.70 -3.46 -3.52
CA PRO A 21 -21.11 -2.34 -4.35
C PRO A 21 -20.06 -2.11 -5.45
N LEU A 22 -20.54 -2.11 -6.69
CA LEU A 22 -19.80 -1.73 -7.89
C LEU A 22 -19.13 -0.36 -7.67
N LEU A 23 -17.80 -0.36 -7.70
CA LEU A 23 -16.98 0.84 -7.71
C LEU A 23 -17.31 1.64 -8.99
N SER A 24 -17.87 2.84 -8.83
CA SER A 24 -18.19 3.74 -9.93
C SER A 24 -16.91 4.20 -10.65
N PRO A 25 -16.87 4.20 -12.00
CA PRO A 25 -15.80 4.86 -12.73
C PRO A 25 -16.23 6.30 -12.99
N HIS A 26 -16.15 7.18 -12.00
CA HIS A 26 -16.32 8.61 -12.26
C HIS A 26 -15.53 9.49 -11.29
N PHE A 27 -14.21 9.42 -11.41
CA PHE A 27 -13.33 10.53 -11.02
C PHE A 27 -12.53 10.98 -12.25
N PHE A 28 -13.24 11.58 -13.21
CA PHE A 28 -12.62 12.47 -14.17
C PHE A 28 -12.16 13.73 -13.41
N TYR A 29 -10.87 13.84 -13.13
CA TYR A 29 -10.29 15.14 -12.79
C TYR A 29 -10.26 15.99 -14.06
N ARG A 30 -11.21 16.92 -14.15
CA ARG A 30 -11.21 18.04 -15.07
C ARG A 30 -9.96 18.88 -14.79
N ILE A 31 -8.93 18.72 -15.61
CA ILE A 31 -7.74 19.56 -15.57
C ILE A 31 -8.19 20.95 -16.05
N GLY A 32 -8.30 21.89 -15.10
CA GLY A 32 -8.58 23.28 -15.41
C GLY A 32 -7.49 23.84 -16.33
N SER A 33 -7.91 24.55 -17.37
CA SER A 33 -7.05 25.40 -18.20
C SER A 33 -6.38 26.44 -17.30
N MET A 34 -5.11 26.24 -16.97
CA MET A 34 -4.28 27.23 -16.29
C MET A 34 -3.67 28.14 -17.36
N GLY A 35 -4.16 29.38 -17.40
CA GLY A 35 -3.73 30.41 -18.33
C GLY A 35 -2.23 30.68 -18.28
N GLN A 36 -1.64 30.63 -19.47
CA GLN A 36 -0.60 31.49 -20.03
C GLN A 36 0.07 32.53 -19.10
N LEU A 37 0.93 32.07 -18.18
CA LEU A 37 1.97 32.89 -17.56
C LEU A 37 3.22 32.01 -17.41
N ASN A 38 4.23 32.19 -18.28
CA ASN A 38 5.67 31.89 -18.04
C ASN A 38 6.50 31.81 -19.34
N SER A 39 6.61 32.89 -20.10
CA SER A 39 7.58 32.95 -21.21
C SER A 39 8.94 33.56 -20.82
N LYS A 40 9.01 34.28 -19.68
CA LYS A 40 10.23 35.01 -19.25
C LYS A 40 11.07 34.28 -18.20
N ILE A 41 10.50 33.35 -17.44
CA ILE A 41 11.23 32.55 -16.41
C ILE A 41 12.08 31.43 -17.06
N SER A 42 11.60 30.86 -18.17
CA SER A 42 12.25 29.76 -18.90
C SER A 42 13.66 30.11 -19.42
N LYS A 43 13.88 31.36 -19.84
CA LYS A 43 15.17 31.77 -20.46
C LYS A 43 16.31 31.97 -19.45
N ARG A 44 16.02 32.28 -18.18
CA ARG A 44 17.05 32.44 -17.13
C ARG A 44 17.48 31.07 -16.58
N GLN A 45 16.51 30.18 -16.33
CA GLN A 45 16.78 28.83 -15.86
C GLN A 45 17.55 27.96 -16.87
N ALA A 46 17.45 28.25 -18.17
CA ALA A 46 18.21 27.55 -19.21
C ALA A 46 19.71 27.89 -19.19
N ASN A 47 20.08 29.13 -18.89
CA ASN A 47 21.49 29.57 -18.85
C ASN A 47 22.20 29.13 -17.57
N ASP A 48 21.51 29.08 -16.43
CA ASP A 48 22.09 28.63 -15.16
C ASP A 48 22.32 27.10 -15.12
N LYS A 49 21.53 26.33 -15.88
CA LYS A 49 21.73 24.87 -16.03
C LYS A 49 22.95 24.47 -16.86
N ALA A 50 23.50 25.39 -17.68
CA ALA A 50 24.64 25.09 -18.54
C ALA A 50 25.98 24.98 -17.77
N ASN A 51 26.02 25.41 -16.50
CA ASN A 51 27.23 25.42 -15.68
C ASN A 51 27.10 24.60 -14.37
N ALA A 52 26.01 23.84 -14.22
CA ALA A 52 25.78 22.98 -13.07
C ALA A 52 26.38 21.59 -13.31
N LYS A 53 27.24 21.11 -12.41
CA LYS A 53 27.61 19.69 -12.38
C LYS A 53 26.32 18.86 -12.23
N PRO A 54 26.14 17.77 -13.00
CA PRO A 54 24.97 16.93 -12.84
C PRO A 54 24.97 16.35 -11.44
N GLU A 55 24.01 16.77 -10.60
CA GLU A 55 23.76 16.11 -9.33
C GLU A 55 23.36 14.66 -9.61
N PRO A 56 23.82 13.70 -8.79
CA PRO A 56 23.39 12.32 -8.95
C PRO A 56 21.86 12.26 -8.86
N PRO A 57 21.22 11.41 -9.68
CA PRO A 57 19.77 11.27 -9.65
C PRO A 57 19.34 10.95 -8.21
N ARG A 58 18.27 11.59 -7.73
CA ARG A 58 17.77 11.36 -6.37
C ARG A 58 17.14 9.97 -6.19
N PHE A 59 16.73 9.36 -7.29
CA PHE A 59 16.07 8.06 -7.32
C PHE A 59 16.63 7.18 -8.42
N ASN A 60 16.75 5.89 -8.13
CA ASN A 60 17.06 4.83 -9.09
C ASN A 60 15.78 4.03 -9.35
N TRP A 61 15.50 3.74 -10.63
CA TRP A 61 14.41 2.86 -11.02
C TRP A 61 14.99 1.49 -11.33
N LEU A 62 14.55 0.46 -10.61
CA LEU A 62 14.90 -0.94 -10.89
C LEU A 62 13.59 -1.70 -11.07
N GLU A 63 13.43 -2.38 -12.22
CA GLU A 63 12.25 -3.21 -12.50
C GLU A 63 10.90 -2.47 -12.34
N GLY A 64 10.88 -1.16 -12.64
CA GLY A 64 9.68 -0.33 -12.47
C GLY A 64 9.37 0.10 -11.03
N ARG A 65 10.21 -0.28 -10.06
CA ARG A 65 10.14 0.15 -8.65
C ARG A 65 11.12 1.30 -8.41
N GLY A 66 10.70 2.31 -7.64
CA GLY A 66 11.51 3.49 -7.35
C GLY A 66 12.30 3.32 -6.05
N PHE A 67 13.61 3.54 -6.09
CA PHE A 67 14.51 3.46 -4.94
C PHE A 67 15.16 4.81 -4.67
N SER A 68 15.22 5.25 -3.42
CA SER A 68 15.90 6.50 -3.06
C SER A 68 17.39 6.25 -2.86
N ASN A 69 18.23 7.11 -3.43
CA ASN A 69 19.68 7.03 -3.25
C ASN A 69 20.15 7.44 -1.84
N LYS A 70 19.23 7.99 -1.04
CA LYS A 70 19.45 8.29 0.38
C LYS A 70 18.90 7.22 1.33
N ALA A 71 18.24 6.18 0.81
CA ALA A 71 17.67 5.13 1.65
C ALA A 71 18.78 4.29 2.30
N SER A 72 18.42 3.58 3.37
CA SER A 72 19.34 2.70 4.10
C SER A 72 20.00 1.71 3.14
N PRO A 73 21.35 1.63 3.11
CA PRO A 73 22.06 0.67 2.25
C PRO A 73 21.88 -0.77 2.72
N VAL A 74 21.39 -0.98 3.95
CA VAL A 74 21.24 -2.31 4.56
C VAL A 74 20.13 -3.12 3.89
N TYR A 75 19.05 -2.46 3.46
CA TYR A 75 17.91 -3.12 2.83
C TYR A 75 17.49 -2.36 1.57
N ILE A 76 17.50 -3.07 0.44
CA ILE A 76 17.03 -2.56 -0.84
C ILE A 76 15.50 -2.53 -0.81
N LEU A 77 14.94 -1.47 -0.24
CA LEU A 77 13.50 -1.29 -0.12
C LEU A 77 12.99 -0.24 -1.13
N PRO A 78 12.00 -0.59 -1.97
CA PRO A 78 11.34 0.39 -2.80
C PRO A 78 10.71 1.50 -1.96
N ASN A 79 10.72 2.73 -2.46
CA ASN A 79 10.09 3.89 -1.83
C ASN A 79 8.88 4.36 -2.65
N ASP A 80 8.08 3.42 -3.14
CA ASP A 80 6.86 3.68 -3.89
C ASP A 80 5.60 3.51 -3.03
N GLN A 81 4.47 4.01 -3.55
CA GLN A 81 3.19 3.95 -2.88
C GLN A 81 2.77 2.50 -2.56
N THR A 82 3.10 1.56 -3.45
CA THR A 82 2.82 0.14 -3.28
C THR A 82 3.53 -0.42 -2.06
N GLU A 83 4.81 -0.11 -1.89
CA GLU A 83 5.58 -0.56 -0.72
C GLU A 83 5.07 0.07 0.57
N MET A 84 4.74 1.36 0.54
CA MET A 84 4.14 2.03 1.69
C MET A 84 2.83 1.37 2.13
N ASN A 85 1.95 1.01 1.18
CA ASN A 85 0.71 0.31 1.47
C ASN A 85 0.94 -1.10 2.02
N ARG A 86 1.94 -1.82 1.47
CA ARG A 86 2.33 -3.17 1.91
C ARG A 86 2.82 -3.14 3.36
N LEU A 87 3.72 -2.21 3.70
CA LEU A 87 4.25 -2.03 5.05
C LEU A 87 3.14 -1.65 6.05
N ASN A 88 2.24 -0.75 5.65
CA ASN A 88 1.11 -0.37 6.50
C ASN A 88 0.18 -1.56 6.77
N SER A 89 -0.12 -2.35 5.73
CA SER A 89 -0.93 -3.58 5.88
C SER A 89 -0.25 -4.59 6.80
N GLN A 90 1.05 -4.81 6.61
CA GLN A 90 1.86 -5.71 7.43
C GLN A 90 1.88 -5.28 8.90
N HIS A 91 1.99 -3.98 9.18
CA HIS A 91 1.95 -3.43 10.53
C HIS A 91 0.67 -3.85 11.27
N TYR A 92 -0.50 -3.68 10.64
CA TYR A 92 -1.76 -4.06 11.27
C TYR A 92 -1.97 -5.56 11.37
N GLN A 93 -1.47 -6.34 10.41
CA GLN A 93 -1.52 -7.80 10.48
C GLN A 93 -0.74 -8.34 11.69
N LEU A 94 0.47 -7.84 11.92
CA LEU A 94 1.28 -8.25 13.08
C LEU A 94 0.67 -7.76 14.40
N ARG A 95 0.14 -6.54 14.42
CA ARG A 95 -0.45 -5.96 15.64
C ARG A 95 -1.74 -6.65 16.08
N LEU A 96 -2.55 -7.09 15.11
CA LEU A 96 -3.84 -7.75 15.38
C LEU A 96 -3.72 -9.27 15.51
N TYR A 97 -2.54 -9.84 15.22
CA TYR A 97 -2.30 -11.25 15.39
C TYR A 97 -2.07 -11.60 16.87
N ALA A 98 -2.95 -12.43 17.41
CA ALA A 98 -2.73 -13.09 18.69
C ALA A 98 -2.17 -14.50 18.43
N ALA A 99 -0.99 -14.79 18.98
CA ALA A 99 -0.41 -16.13 18.89
C ALA A 99 -1.32 -17.13 19.63
N PRO A 100 -1.62 -18.31 19.04
CA PRO A 100 -2.51 -19.31 19.63
C PRO A 100 -1.79 -20.13 20.71
N ILE A 101 -1.22 -19.45 21.70
CA ILE A 101 -0.46 -20.05 22.81
C ILE A 101 -1.19 -19.94 24.15
N SER A 102 -2.50 -19.66 24.12
CA SER A 102 -3.29 -19.36 25.31
C SER A 102 -3.34 -20.51 26.31
N GLU A 103 -3.37 -21.75 25.83
CA GLU A 103 -3.42 -22.93 26.68
C GLU A 103 -2.05 -23.28 27.26
N GLU A 104 -0.98 -23.10 26.49
CA GLU A 104 0.38 -23.28 26.98
C GLU A 104 0.74 -22.23 28.05
N LEU A 105 0.30 -20.98 27.88
CA LEU A 105 0.48 -19.93 28.89
C LEU A 105 -0.19 -20.30 30.22
N LYS A 106 -1.41 -20.86 30.19
CA LYS A 106 -2.09 -21.36 31.40
C LYS A 106 -1.35 -22.52 32.07
N LYS A 107 -0.63 -23.35 31.29
CA LYS A 107 0.23 -24.44 31.81
C LYS A 107 1.52 -23.93 32.46
N GLY A 108 1.83 -22.62 32.37
CA GLY A 108 2.98 -22.01 33.02
C GLY A 108 4.28 -22.08 32.22
N ILE A 109 4.21 -22.07 30.88
CA ILE A 109 5.42 -21.97 30.05
C ILE A 109 6.16 -20.64 30.29
N ARG A 110 7.49 -20.67 30.15
CA ARG A 110 8.30 -19.45 30.17
C ARG A 110 8.37 -18.87 28.77
N VAL A 111 8.11 -17.56 28.65
CA VAL A 111 8.15 -16.82 27.38
C VAL A 111 9.36 -15.90 27.38
N LEU A 112 10.07 -15.85 26.25
CA LEU A 112 11.09 -14.84 25.97
C LEU A 112 10.48 -13.84 24.99
N ASP A 113 10.41 -12.58 25.39
CA ASP A 113 10.01 -11.48 24.51
C ASP A 113 11.26 -10.92 23.82
N VAL A 114 11.24 -10.85 22.48
CA VAL A 114 12.35 -10.37 21.66
C VAL A 114 11.86 -9.21 20.81
N GLY A 115 12.47 -8.03 20.97
CA GLY A 115 12.09 -6.83 20.22
C GLY A 115 11.12 -5.90 20.94
N TYR A 116 11.02 -5.99 22.27
CA TYR A 116 10.33 -4.99 23.09
C TYR A 116 11.10 -3.67 23.06
N GLU A 117 10.73 -2.76 22.16
CA GLU A 117 11.15 -1.36 22.20
C GLU A 117 10.16 -0.56 23.04
N ARG A 118 10.68 0.25 23.97
CA ARG A 118 9.93 0.99 25.00
C ARG A 118 9.55 2.39 24.52
#